data_AF-A0A2E6QUA6-F1
#
_entry.id   AF-A0A2E6QUA6-F1
#
_cell.length_a   1.000
_cell.length_b   1.000
_cell.length_c   1.000
_cell.angle_alpha   90.00
_cell.angle_beta   90.00
_cell.angle_gamma   90.00
#
_symmetry.space_group_name_H-M   'P 1'
#
loop_
_entity.id
_entity.type
_entity.pdbx_description
1 polymer ?
#
loop_
_entity_poly.entity_id
_entity_poly.type
_entity_poly.pdbx_seq_one_letter_code
_entity_poly.pdbx_strand_id
1 'polypeptide(L)'
;MKKTGFFLIVFLFSLFGCDRTCNDTEACNYGFSEDCRYPEHSQSVMEGIWNLVDMHDPFGSCIFSFSPTFDCELDETFESINLILNDDTNCEILTIPSSFSSSFSTGSWSFNVCENTLSLFHESFDNSNDGVYFFSTSTVFGSQKILQLESDMFLSEDLAGNILRWEKL
;
A
#
# COMPACT_ATOMS: atom_id res chain seq x y z
N MET A 1 -49.27 -16.39 -44.35
CA MET A 1 -47.90 -15.97 -43.95
C MET A 1 -47.90 -15.70 -42.46
N LYS A 2 -47.08 -16.45 -41.71
CA LYS A 2 -46.94 -16.38 -40.25
C LYS A 2 -46.17 -15.12 -39.84
N LYS A 3 -46.65 -14.35 -38.87
CA LYS A 3 -45.86 -13.40 -38.08
C LYS A 3 -46.36 -13.43 -36.64
N THR A 4 -45.87 -14.39 -35.90
CA THR A 4 -45.99 -14.45 -34.43
C THR A 4 -44.58 -14.48 -33.87
N GLY A 5 -44.34 -13.61 -32.88
CA GLY A 5 -43.23 -13.74 -31.93
C GLY A 5 -41.94 -13.05 -32.36
N PHE A 6 -41.70 -11.85 -31.83
CA PHE A 6 -40.37 -11.42 -31.36
C PHE A 6 -40.52 -10.07 -30.63
N PHE A 7 -41.05 -10.06 -29.40
CA PHE A 7 -41.08 -8.83 -28.59
C PHE A 7 -40.90 -9.06 -27.08
N LEU A 8 -40.23 -10.16 -26.68
CA LEU A 8 -40.10 -10.48 -25.25
C LEU A 8 -38.81 -11.23 -24.91
N ILE A 9 -37.66 -10.81 -25.46
CA ILE A 9 -36.33 -11.37 -25.12
C ILE A 9 -35.30 -10.29 -24.75
N VAL A 10 -35.64 -9.00 -24.82
CA VAL A 10 -34.66 -7.92 -24.56
C VAL A 10 -34.67 -7.41 -23.10
N PHE A 11 -35.58 -7.88 -22.24
CA PHE A 11 -35.71 -7.39 -20.85
C PHE A 11 -35.25 -8.35 -19.74
N LEU A 12 -34.61 -9.47 -20.09
CA LEU A 12 -34.15 -10.47 -19.11
C LEU A 12 -32.63 -10.50 -18.88
N PHE A 13 -31.86 -9.61 -19.52
CA PHE A 13 -30.40 -9.58 -19.37
C PHE A 13 -29.86 -8.45 -18.49
N SER A 14 -30.70 -7.65 -17.84
CA SER A 14 -30.26 -6.44 -17.14
C SER A 14 -30.22 -6.52 -15.61
N LEU A 15 -30.27 -7.71 -14.99
CA LEU A 15 -30.22 -7.84 -13.52
C LEU A 15 -29.31 -8.98 -13.01
N PHE A 16 -28.30 -9.39 -13.78
CA PHE A 16 -27.11 -9.97 -13.15
C PHE A 16 -26.23 -8.82 -12.68
N GLY A 17 -26.71 -8.07 -11.70
CA GLY A 17 -25.79 -7.40 -10.80
C GLY A 17 -24.97 -8.52 -10.18
N CYS A 18 -23.68 -8.58 -10.50
CA CYS A 18 -22.74 -9.38 -9.73
C CYS A 18 -22.86 -8.89 -8.29
N ASP A 19 -23.64 -9.60 -7.49
CA ASP A 19 -23.57 -9.52 -6.04
C ASP A 19 -22.15 -10.00 -5.72
N ARG A 20 -21.19 -9.06 -5.63
CA ARG A 20 -19.80 -9.33 -5.27
C ARG A 20 -19.75 -9.54 -3.76
N THR A 21 -20.58 -10.45 -3.27
CA THR A 21 -20.55 -10.91 -1.90
C THR A 21 -19.42 -11.93 -1.81
N CYS A 22 -18.41 -11.65 -1.00
CA CYS A 22 -17.34 -12.59 -0.77
C CYS A 22 -17.86 -13.79 0.03
N ASN A 23 -18.01 -14.93 -0.63
CA ASN A 23 -18.56 -16.15 -0.04
C ASN A 23 -17.50 -17.22 0.25
N ASP A 24 -16.23 -16.83 0.21
CA ASP A 24 -15.11 -17.72 0.53
C ASP A 24 -14.73 -17.60 2.01
N THR A 25 -14.83 -18.68 2.76
CA THR A 25 -14.53 -18.73 4.19
C THR A 25 -13.04 -18.53 4.52
N GLU A 26 -12.16 -18.66 3.52
CA GLU A 26 -10.72 -18.41 3.67
C GLU A 26 -10.36 -16.94 3.43
N ALA A 27 -11.31 -16.12 2.94
CA ALA A 27 -11.11 -14.70 2.74
C ALA A 27 -11.28 -13.89 4.03
N CYS A 28 -10.45 -12.86 4.21
CA CYS A 28 -10.50 -11.95 5.36
C CYS A 28 -11.86 -11.22 5.50
N ASN A 29 -12.56 -11.04 4.39
CA ASN A 29 -13.82 -10.31 4.30
C ASN A 29 -14.99 -11.22 3.89
N TYR A 30 -14.95 -12.49 4.31
CA TYR A 30 -16.09 -13.41 4.17
C TYR A 30 -17.40 -12.77 4.67
N GLY A 31 -18.44 -12.83 3.86
CA GLY A 31 -19.77 -12.31 4.15
C GLY A 31 -19.95 -10.81 3.87
N PHE A 32 -18.93 -10.11 3.37
CA PHE A 32 -19.03 -8.71 2.97
C PHE A 32 -19.31 -8.55 1.47
N SER A 33 -19.99 -7.46 1.11
CA SER A 33 -20.34 -7.10 -0.28
C SER A 33 -19.19 -6.37 -0.98
N GLU A 34 -18.03 -7.00 -1.03
CA GLU A 34 -16.82 -6.54 -1.72
C GLU A 34 -16.01 -7.75 -2.25
N ASP A 35 -15.04 -7.49 -3.14
CA ASP A 35 -14.16 -8.54 -3.68
C ASP A 35 -13.38 -9.25 -2.56
N CYS A 36 -13.25 -10.58 -2.65
CA CYS A 36 -12.58 -11.39 -1.62
C CYS A 36 -11.10 -11.00 -1.45
N ARG A 37 -10.65 -10.83 -0.20
CA ARG A 37 -9.27 -10.50 0.16
C ARG A 37 -8.56 -11.69 0.78
N TYR A 38 -7.44 -12.10 0.20
CA TYR A 38 -6.67 -13.27 0.65
C TYR A 38 -5.26 -12.87 1.11
N PRO A 39 -4.75 -13.41 2.23
CA PRO A 39 -3.42 -13.11 2.75
C PRO A 39 -2.29 -13.37 1.75
N GLU A 40 -2.25 -14.56 1.13
CA GLU A 40 -1.15 -14.95 0.24
C GLU A 40 -1.12 -14.13 -1.06
N HIS A 41 -2.27 -13.86 -1.67
CA HIS A 41 -2.31 -13.17 -2.96
C HIS A 41 -1.97 -11.68 -2.82
N SER A 42 -2.34 -11.08 -1.70
CA SER A 42 -2.19 -9.64 -1.48
C SER A 42 -0.77 -9.25 -1.04
N GLN A 43 0.02 -10.20 -0.52
CA GLN A 43 1.44 -10.01 -0.26
C GLN A 43 2.23 -9.81 -1.56
N SER A 44 1.96 -10.63 -2.59
CA SER A 44 2.62 -10.50 -3.91
C SER A 44 2.34 -9.17 -4.63
N VAL A 45 1.18 -8.56 -4.35
CA VAL A 45 0.85 -7.23 -4.89
C VAL A 45 1.74 -6.15 -4.25
N MET A 46 2.02 -6.31 -2.95
CA MET A 46 2.81 -5.37 -2.15
C MET A 46 4.33 -5.50 -2.40
N GLU A 47 4.83 -6.67 -2.79
CA GLU A 47 6.24 -6.86 -3.16
C GLU A 47 6.65 -5.97 -4.35
N GLY A 48 7.85 -5.39 -4.31
CA GLY A 48 8.41 -4.57 -5.38
C GLY A 48 9.00 -3.25 -4.89
N ILE A 49 9.25 -2.35 -5.84
CA ILE A 49 9.79 -1.01 -5.59
C ILE A 49 8.67 0.01 -5.76
N TRP A 50 8.44 0.81 -4.73
CA TRP A 50 7.40 1.82 -4.66
C TRP A 50 8.00 3.20 -4.47
N ASN A 51 7.75 4.10 -5.41
CA ASN A 51 8.18 5.49 -5.31
C ASN A 51 7.10 6.34 -4.64
N LEU A 52 7.47 7.13 -3.63
CA LEU A 52 6.58 8.12 -3.03
C LEU A 52 6.36 9.26 -4.02
N VAL A 53 5.10 9.49 -4.38
CA VAL A 53 4.74 10.52 -5.36
C VAL A 53 4.23 11.78 -4.69
N ASP A 54 3.44 11.64 -3.63
CA ASP A 54 3.04 12.77 -2.81
C ASP A 54 2.69 12.34 -1.38
N MET A 55 2.73 13.33 -0.49
CA MET A 55 2.36 13.20 0.90
C MET A 55 1.57 14.44 1.32
N HIS A 56 0.46 14.22 2.00
CA HIS A 56 -0.40 15.27 2.53
C HIS A 56 -0.56 15.10 4.04
N ASP A 57 -0.57 16.21 4.77
CA ASP A 57 -0.86 16.21 6.20
C ASP A 57 -2.35 15.85 6.49
N PRO A 58 -2.74 15.63 7.75
CA PRO A 58 -4.12 15.31 8.11
C PRO A 58 -5.16 16.40 7.74
N PHE A 59 -4.70 17.61 7.42
CA PHE A 59 -5.54 18.74 7.00
C PHE A 59 -5.62 18.86 5.47
N GLY A 60 -4.93 17.98 4.73
CA GLY A 60 -4.87 17.96 3.27
C GLY A 60 -3.80 18.90 2.68
N SER A 61 -3.00 19.56 3.51
CA SER A 61 -1.87 20.37 3.02
C SER A 61 -0.81 19.43 2.45
N CYS A 62 -0.36 19.72 1.24
CA CYS A 62 0.71 18.94 0.64
C CYS A 62 2.05 19.25 1.34
N ILE A 63 2.75 18.20 1.75
CA ILE A 63 4.03 18.27 2.48
C ILE A 63 5.17 17.59 1.72
N PHE A 64 4.89 16.84 0.66
CA PHE A 64 5.92 16.34 -0.25
C PHE A 64 5.24 16.04 -1.58
N SER A 65 5.93 16.29 -2.69
CA SER A 65 5.49 15.80 -3.98
C SER A 65 6.67 15.66 -4.93
N PHE A 66 6.74 14.50 -5.58
CA PHE A 66 7.61 14.26 -6.70
C PHE A 66 6.76 14.18 -7.98
N SER A 67 6.43 15.34 -8.55
CA SER A 67 5.77 15.41 -9.86
C SER A 67 6.28 16.61 -10.66
N PRO A 68 6.57 16.44 -11.96
CA PRO A 68 6.96 17.55 -12.83
C PRO A 68 5.80 18.55 -13.04
N THR A 69 4.57 18.21 -12.66
CA THR A 69 3.37 19.02 -12.84
C THR A 69 2.76 19.54 -11.54
N PHE A 70 3.23 19.05 -10.39
CA PHE A 70 2.73 19.42 -9.07
C PHE A 70 3.85 19.31 -8.06
N ASP A 71 4.27 20.47 -7.53
CA ASP A 71 5.40 20.58 -6.61
C ASP A 71 4.99 21.46 -5.44
N CYS A 72 4.79 20.84 -4.28
CA CYS A 72 4.43 21.51 -3.03
C CYS A 72 5.56 21.50 -2.01
N GLU A 73 6.55 20.62 -2.19
CA GLU A 73 7.79 20.59 -1.43
C GLU A 73 8.89 20.03 -2.33
N LEU A 74 9.66 20.95 -2.91
CA LEU A 74 11.05 20.77 -3.28
C LEU A 74 11.81 21.95 -2.67
N ASP A 75 12.19 21.81 -1.40
CA ASP A 75 13.56 22.24 -1.07
C ASP A 75 14.43 21.34 -1.94
N GLU A 76 15.25 21.90 -2.84
CA GLU A 76 15.97 21.33 -4.01
C GLU A 76 16.86 20.07 -3.77
N THR A 77 16.42 19.15 -2.91
CA THR A 77 17.28 18.29 -2.10
C THR A 77 16.98 16.81 -2.30
N PHE A 78 15.71 16.44 -2.55
CA PHE A 78 15.29 15.06 -2.79
C PHE A 78 14.67 14.89 -4.17
N GLU A 79 15.27 14.03 -5.00
CA GLU A 79 14.76 13.62 -6.29
C GLU A 79 13.82 12.41 -6.20
N SER A 80 13.93 11.54 -5.19
CA SER A 80 12.97 10.44 -5.03
C SER A 80 13.06 9.82 -3.64
N ILE A 81 11.98 9.18 -3.19
CA ILE A 81 11.96 8.31 -2.02
C ILE A 81 11.32 6.99 -2.44
N ASN A 82 12.08 5.90 -2.35
CA ASN A 82 11.66 4.56 -2.77
C ASN A 82 11.57 3.62 -1.57
N LEU A 83 10.45 2.93 -1.43
CA LEU A 83 10.24 1.81 -0.52
C LEU A 83 10.39 0.50 -1.31
N ILE A 84 11.35 -0.34 -0.92
CA ILE A 84 11.61 -1.64 -1.53
C ILE A 84 11.11 -2.71 -0.56
N LEU A 85 10.19 -3.55 -1.02
CA LEU A 85 9.60 -4.66 -0.27
C LEU A 85 9.94 -5.97 -0.98
N ASN A 86 10.92 -6.71 -0.45
CA ASN A 86 11.40 -7.96 -1.04
C ASN A 86 10.52 -9.16 -0.65
N ASP A 87 10.53 -10.20 -1.48
CA ASP A 87 9.81 -11.47 -1.26
C ASP A 87 10.30 -12.24 -0.03
N ASP A 88 11.54 -12.01 0.38
CA ASP A 88 12.18 -12.59 1.58
C ASP A 88 11.87 -11.84 2.88
N THR A 89 10.87 -10.95 2.87
CA THR A 89 10.42 -10.07 3.96
C THR A 89 11.40 -9.00 4.41
N ASN A 90 12.53 -8.81 3.70
CA ASN A 90 13.39 -7.65 3.91
C ASN A 90 12.85 -6.40 3.21
N CYS A 91 13.02 -5.23 3.82
CA CYS A 91 12.66 -3.95 3.21
C CYS A 91 13.79 -2.93 3.28
N GLU A 92 13.80 -2.00 2.33
CA GLU A 92 14.73 -0.88 2.27
C GLU A 92 13.97 0.41 1.95
N ILE A 93 14.47 1.53 2.47
CA ILE A 93 14.00 2.85 2.06
C ILE A 93 15.21 3.59 1.48
N LEU A 94 15.13 3.94 0.20
CA LEU A 94 16.20 4.62 -0.53
C LEU A 94 15.76 6.01 -0.96
N THR A 95 16.65 6.97 -0.83
CA THR A 95 16.43 8.32 -1.33
C THR A 95 17.44 8.67 -2.41
N ILE A 96 17.04 9.52 -3.36
CA ILE A 96 17.93 10.12 -4.35
C ILE A 96 17.98 11.62 -4.03
N PRO A 97 19.17 12.24 -3.87
CA PRO A 97 20.49 11.63 -3.89
C PRO A 97 20.74 10.76 -2.64
N SER A 98 21.54 9.70 -2.80
CA SER A 98 21.81 8.69 -1.75
C SER A 98 22.54 9.23 -0.51
N SER A 99 23.00 10.49 -0.52
CA SER A 99 23.55 11.15 0.66
C SER A 99 22.55 11.23 1.81
N PHE A 100 21.26 11.16 1.52
CA PHE A 100 20.20 11.12 2.52
C PHE A 100 19.74 9.70 2.85
N SER A 101 20.16 8.67 2.10
CA SER A 101 19.65 7.31 2.27
C SER A 101 20.30 6.57 3.44
N SER A 102 21.49 7.01 3.89
CA SER A 102 22.21 6.37 5.00
C SER A 102 21.49 6.44 6.35
N SER A 103 20.46 7.27 6.49
CA SER A 103 19.59 7.36 7.69
C SER A 103 18.34 6.49 7.61
N PHE A 104 18.02 5.93 6.45
CA PHE A 104 16.85 5.10 6.25
C PHE A 104 17.30 3.64 6.25
N SER A 105 17.00 2.93 7.33
CA SER A 105 17.56 1.63 7.59
C SER A 105 16.92 0.51 6.75
N THR A 106 17.72 -0.51 6.45
CA THR A 106 17.24 -1.86 6.14
C THR A 106 16.42 -2.41 7.31
N GLY A 107 15.34 -3.11 7.00
CA GLY A 107 14.42 -3.66 7.97
C GLY A 107 13.73 -4.91 7.47
N SER A 108 12.70 -5.33 8.19
CA SER A 108 11.76 -6.35 7.75
C SER A 108 10.37 -5.75 7.58
N TRP A 109 9.54 -6.35 6.75
CA TRP A 109 8.16 -5.91 6.55
C TRP A 109 7.17 -7.05 6.68
N SER A 110 5.93 -6.71 7.01
CA SER A 110 4.80 -7.63 6.94
C SER A 110 3.54 -6.90 6.49
N PHE A 111 2.65 -7.62 5.81
CA PHE A 111 1.38 -7.09 5.37
C PHE A 111 0.23 -7.93 5.91
N ASN A 112 -0.65 -7.30 6.69
CA ASN A 112 -1.90 -7.89 7.13
C ASN A 112 -3.04 -7.35 6.28
N VAL A 113 -3.46 -8.12 5.27
CA VAL A 113 -4.57 -7.71 4.40
C VAL A 113 -5.92 -7.65 5.12
N CYS A 114 -6.11 -8.44 6.18
CA CYS A 114 -7.37 -8.41 6.94
C CYS A 114 -7.52 -7.09 7.71
N GLU A 115 -6.41 -6.53 8.20
CA GLU A 115 -6.38 -5.24 8.91
C GLU A 115 -6.07 -4.07 7.97
N ASN A 116 -5.71 -4.35 6.71
CA ASN A 116 -5.12 -3.41 5.76
C ASN A 116 -3.94 -2.67 6.38
N THR A 117 -2.99 -3.40 6.94
CA THR A 117 -1.84 -2.80 7.64
C THR A 117 -0.54 -3.30 7.03
N LEU A 118 0.31 -2.38 6.59
CA LEU A 118 1.71 -2.61 6.27
C LEU A 118 2.55 -2.25 7.50
N SER A 119 3.32 -3.18 8.02
CA SER A 119 4.24 -2.94 9.13
C SER A 119 5.68 -3.00 8.65
N LEU A 120 6.45 -1.98 9.01
CA LEU A 120 7.87 -1.87 8.74
C LEU A 120 8.62 -1.93 10.08
N PHE A 121 9.59 -2.83 10.18
CA PHE A 121 10.35 -3.10 11.40
C PHE A 121 11.81 -2.81 11.14
N HIS A 122 12.46 -2.09 12.05
CA HIS A 122 13.91 -2.00 12.07
C HIS A 122 14.46 -2.84 13.23
N GLU A 123 15.33 -3.80 12.89
CA GLU A 123 16.12 -4.52 13.88
C GLU A 123 17.24 -3.61 14.38
N SER A 124 17.06 -3.04 15.57
CA SER A 124 18.12 -2.31 16.25
C SER A 124 18.78 -3.22 17.27
N PHE A 125 20.09 -3.48 17.11
CA PHE A 125 20.88 -4.17 18.11
C PHE A 125 21.37 -3.17 19.17
N ASP A 126 20.87 -3.30 20.40
CA ASP A 126 21.42 -2.54 21.51
C ASP A 126 22.67 -3.26 22.05
N ASN A 127 23.83 -2.60 21.95
CA ASN A 127 25.11 -3.08 22.50
C ASN A 127 25.19 -2.96 24.03
N SER A 128 24.10 -2.64 24.72
CA SER A 128 24.03 -2.80 26.16
C SER A 128 24.23 -4.29 26.53
N ASN A 129 24.91 -4.54 27.66
CA ASN A 129 25.60 -5.80 28.02
C ASN A 129 24.78 -7.11 28.04
N ASP A 130 23.54 -7.13 27.56
CA ASP A 130 22.63 -8.27 27.58
C ASP A 130 22.21 -8.79 26.19
N GLY A 131 22.69 -8.18 25.09
CA GLY A 131 22.55 -8.73 23.73
C GLY A 131 21.10 -9.03 23.32
N VAL A 132 20.16 -8.18 23.74
CA VAL A 132 18.74 -8.35 23.45
C VAL A 132 18.40 -7.64 22.14
N TYR A 133 17.85 -8.39 21.18
CA TYR A 133 17.27 -7.83 19.96
C TYR A 133 15.95 -7.12 20.32
N PHE A 134 15.86 -5.83 19.98
CA PHE A 134 14.61 -5.08 20.06
C PHE A 134 14.13 -4.74 18.65
N PHE A 135 12.89 -5.12 18.33
CA PHE A 135 12.21 -4.67 17.14
C PHE A 135 11.63 -3.29 17.43
N SER A 136 12.15 -2.25 16.76
CA SER A 136 11.56 -0.93 16.82
C SER A 136 10.77 -0.68 15.54
N THR A 137 9.59 -0.10 15.66
CA THR A 137 8.78 0.39 14.53
C THR A 137 9.26 1.77 14.05
N SER A 138 10.51 2.15 14.36
CA SER A 138 11.03 3.50 14.16
C SER A 138 11.52 3.77 12.73
N THR A 139 10.95 3.10 11.73
CA THR A 139 11.18 3.51 10.34
C THR A 139 10.51 4.86 10.11
N VAL A 140 11.00 5.65 9.15
CA VAL A 140 10.55 7.04 8.96
C VAL A 140 9.06 7.14 8.62
N PHE A 141 8.46 6.08 8.09
CA PHE A 141 7.03 6.01 7.82
C PHE A 141 6.25 5.10 8.79
N GLY A 142 6.95 4.39 9.70
CA GLY A 142 6.37 3.45 10.65
C GLY A 142 5.48 2.39 10.01
N SER A 143 4.56 1.85 10.81
CA SER A 143 3.43 1.07 10.29
C SER A 143 2.43 1.99 9.60
N GLN A 144 1.90 1.53 8.46
CA GLN A 144 0.99 2.26 7.62
C GLN A 144 -0.35 1.52 7.48
N LYS A 145 -1.45 2.25 7.58
CA LYS A 145 -2.77 1.74 7.24
C LYS A 145 -3.01 1.92 5.74
N ILE A 146 -3.22 0.83 5.03
CA ILE A 146 -3.52 0.81 3.60
C ILE A 146 -4.98 1.23 3.39
N LEU A 147 -5.16 2.31 2.66
CA LEU A 147 -6.47 2.86 2.28
C LEU A 147 -6.92 2.32 0.92
N GLN A 148 -5.96 2.11 0.01
CA GLN A 148 -6.18 1.57 -1.33
C GLN A 148 -4.92 0.82 -1.77
N LEU A 149 -5.10 -0.33 -2.44
CA LEU A 149 -4.01 -1.14 -2.99
C LEU A 149 -4.40 -1.66 -4.36
N GLU A 150 -3.63 -1.29 -5.37
CA GLU A 150 -3.72 -1.72 -6.76
C GLU A 150 -2.36 -2.28 -7.21
N SER A 151 -2.27 -2.76 -8.45
CA SER A 151 -1.04 -3.37 -8.98
C SER A 151 0.13 -2.38 -9.14
N ASP A 152 -0.18 -1.11 -9.33
CA ASP A 152 0.75 -0.03 -9.69
C ASP A 152 0.65 1.18 -8.75
N MET A 153 -0.30 1.19 -7.82
CA MET A 153 -0.49 2.28 -6.86
C MET A 153 -0.99 1.76 -5.52
N PHE A 154 -0.53 2.39 -4.43
CA PHE A 154 -1.21 2.26 -3.16
C PHE A 154 -1.27 3.59 -2.40
N LEU A 155 -2.36 3.77 -1.66
CA LEU A 155 -2.56 4.88 -0.73
C LEU A 155 -2.46 4.35 0.70
N SER A 156 -1.71 5.06 1.53
CA SER A 156 -1.56 4.69 2.92
C SER A 156 -1.64 5.90 3.86
N GLU A 157 -1.96 5.62 5.12
CA GLU A 157 -1.96 6.58 6.22
C GLU A 157 -0.88 6.18 7.23
N ASP A 158 0.02 7.10 7.58
CA ASP A 158 1.03 6.86 8.61
C ASP A 158 0.50 7.09 10.04
N LEU A 159 1.34 6.85 11.06
CA LEU A 159 0.97 7.05 12.46
C LEU A 159 0.67 8.51 12.84
N ALA A 160 1.13 9.48 12.05
CA ALA A 160 0.84 10.90 12.23
C ALA A 160 -0.44 11.34 11.50
N GLY A 161 -1.08 10.43 10.76
CA GLY A 161 -2.29 10.68 9.98
C GLY A 161 -2.01 11.32 8.62
N ASN A 162 -0.76 11.35 8.18
CA ASN A 162 -0.43 11.83 6.84
C ASN A 162 -0.87 10.79 5.81
N ILE A 163 -1.34 11.24 4.66
CA ILE A 163 -1.71 10.40 3.53
C ILE A 163 -0.56 10.35 2.54
N LEU A 164 -0.08 9.15 2.23
CA LEU A 164 1.04 8.90 1.33
C LEU A 164 0.52 8.19 0.09
N ARG A 165 0.91 8.67 -1.09
CA ARG A 165 0.64 8.01 -2.36
C ARG A 165 1.91 7.44 -2.96
N TRP A 166 1.86 6.15 -3.21
CA TRP A 166 2.98 5.38 -3.74
C TRP A 166 2.62 4.85 -5.13
N GLU A 167 3.59 4.88 -6.03
CA GLU A 167 3.48 4.28 -7.37
C GLU A 167 4.58 3.25 -7.58
N LYS A 168 4.24 2.12 -8.21
CA LYS A 168 5.18 1.02 -8.45
C LYS A 168 6.10 1.35 -9.64
N LEU A 169 7.40 1.02 -9.50
CA LEU A 169 8.41 1.17 -10.57
C LEU A 169 8.54 -0.08 -11.45
#